data_AF-A0A1F8J489-F1
#
_entry.id   AF-A0A1F8J489-F1
#
_cell.length_a   1.000
_cell.length_b   1.000
_cell.length_c   1.000
_cell.angle_alpha   90.00
_cell.angle_beta   90.00
_cell.angle_gamma   90.00
#
_symmetry.space_group_name_H-M   'P 1'
#
loop_
_entity.id
_entity.type
_entity.pdbx_description
1 polymer ?
#
loop_
_entity_poly.entity_id
_entity_poly.type
_entity_poly.pdbx_seq_one_letter_code
_entity_poly.pdbx_strand_id
1 'polypeptide(L)'
;MFISEAEDLALQELLGDLSQKKISWKEALQRIPDLGSASRAMTKPMGRSLLHLAVLDNQLDIIALFKKDPVLKVRRDVFGLSPMDLAQLLHRKEAMQHLASLKDCFSMEPGLPDGVELEYLPAPYFETQEGLEQVLYAVAKVKAEDKIPEETIWLGVYFDREIQTGAHPPILIDQVHQNGGYGVFAEKKISPCTFVGEYTGQILQHSKKPITHIRKKLEAPKFPPPCEKGERRDKNYCLRYTVWDEKSSFSIDATTKGNFTRFINHSERPNVGLQPVYWRGVPRMIFISLKEIEAGEQLGFGVAQRSIFESCSVYTRSTSMARV
;
A
#
# COMPACT_ATOMS: atom_id res chain seq x y z
N MET A 1 10.40 10.53 34.25
CA MET A 1 11.84 10.24 34.39
C MET A 1 12.54 10.72 33.13
N PHE A 2 13.55 11.58 33.29
CA PHE A 2 14.44 11.96 32.21
C PHE A 2 15.53 10.88 32.12
N ILE A 3 15.59 10.20 30.98
CA ILE A 3 16.65 9.24 30.65
C ILE A 3 17.88 10.08 30.29
N SER A 4 19.07 9.65 30.71
CA SER A 4 20.32 10.34 30.35
C SER A 4 20.61 10.18 28.85
N GLU A 5 21.36 11.11 28.27
CA GLU A 5 21.75 11.05 26.84
C GLU A 5 22.52 9.76 26.50
N ALA A 6 23.33 9.26 27.45
CA ALA A 6 24.07 8.01 27.33
C ALA A 6 23.15 6.78 27.29
N GLU A 7 22.10 6.75 28.11
CA GLU A 7 21.10 5.67 28.11
C GLU A 7 20.25 5.66 26.85
N ASP A 8 19.89 6.83 26.31
CA ASP A 8 19.18 6.91 25.03
C ASP A 8 20.05 6.38 23.89
N LEU A 9 21.34 6.75 23.84
CA LEU A 9 22.28 6.23 22.84
C LEU A 9 22.42 4.70 22.93
N ALA A 10 22.56 4.16 24.13
CA ALA A 10 22.65 2.71 24.34
C ALA A 10 21.38 1.97 23.88
N LEU A 11 20.19 2.53 24.13
CA LEU A 11 18.93 1.97 23.63
C LEU A 11 18.85 2.05 22.10
N GLN A 12 19.31 3.14 21.48
CA GLN A 12 19.35 3.27 20.01
C GLN A 12 20.25 2.21 19.37
N GLU A 13 21.43 1.96 19.94
CA GLU A 13 22.35 0.89 19.50
C GLU A 13 21.72 -0.49 19.64
N LEU A 14 21.10 -0.77 20.79
CA LEU A 14 20.40 -2.03 21.06
C LEU A 14 19.29 -2.30 20.05
N LEU A 15 18.43 -1.31 19.77
CA LEU A 15 17.38 -1.43 18.75
C LEU A 15 17.97 -1.59 17.35
N GLY A 16 19.10 -0.93 17.06
CA GLY A 16 19.83 -1.08 15.81
C GLY A 16 20.33 -2.51 15.60
N ASP A 17 20.90 -3.12 16.63
CA ASP A 17 21.37 -4.51 16.60
C ASP A 17 20.22 -5.51 16.48
N LEU A 18 19.11 -5.28 17.19
CA LEU A 18 17.88 -6.07 17.04
C LEU A 18 17.33 -5.99 15.61
N SER A 19 17.22 -4.78 15.06
CA SER A 19 16.75 -4.55 13.69
C SER A 19 17.65 -5.22 12.64
N GLN A 20 18.95 -5.36 12.91
CA GLN A 20 19.93 -6.02 12.05
C GLN A 20 20.06 -7.52 12.33
N LYS A 21 19.25 -8.08 13.24
CA LYS A 21 19.29 -9.49 13.66
C LYS A 21 20.63 -9.93 14.26
N LYS A 22 21.40 -8.99 14.83
CA LYS A 22 22.64 -9.30 15.56
C LYS A 22 22.37 -9.86 16.95
N ILE A 23 21.22 -9.53 17.52
CA ILE A 23 20.72 -10.04 18.79
C ILE A 23 19.28 -10.53 18.62
N SER A 24 18.87 -11.46 19.48
CA SER A 24 17.50 -11.95 19.56
C SER A 24 16.59 -11.00 20.33
N TRP A 25 15.28 -11.14 20.15
CA TRP A 25 14.27 -10.44 20.96
C TRP A 25 14.43 -10.72 22.46
N LYS A 26 14.75 -11.96 22.84
CA LYS A 26 14.98 -12.34 24.24
C LYS A 26 16.14 -11.56 24.84
N GLU A 27 17.26 -11.46 24.14
CA GLU A 27 18.43 -10.70 24.60
C GLU A 27 18.15 -9.21 24.65
N ALA A 28 17.44 -8.66 23.65
CA ALA A 28 17.08 -7.24 23.64
C ALA A 28 16.20 -6.89 24.83
N LEU A 29 15.16 -7.68 25.12
CA LEU A 29 14.23 -7.42 26.22
C LEU A 29 14.89 -7.53 27.60
N GLN A 30 15.91 -8.38 27.76
CA GLN A 30 16.70 -8.46 29.00
C GLN A 30 17.57 -7.22 29.24
N ARG A 31 17.96 -6.51 28.18
CA ARG A 31 18.82 -5.33 28.23
C ARG A 31 18.04 -4.01 28.26
N ILE A 32 16.73 -4.04 27.98
CA ILE A 32 15.85 -2.89 28.09
C ILE A 32 15.52 -2.67 29.58
N PRO A 33 15.92 -1.54 30.20
CA PRO A 33 15.73 -1.31 31.64
C PRO A 33 14.25 -1.31 32.05
N ASP A 34 13.43 -0.60 31.28
CA ASP A 34 11.97 -0.66 31.36
C ASP A 34 11.34 -0.42 29.99
N LEU A 35 10.18 -1.02 29.72
CA LEU A 35 9.50 -0.88 28.42
C LEU A 35 9.05 0.57 28.15
N GLY A 36 8.84 1.37 29.21
CA GLY A 36 8.49 2.79 29.10
C GLY A 36 9.66 3.64 28.58
N SER A 37 10.89 3.35 28.97
CA SER A 37 12.08 4.04 28.44
C SER A 37 12.36 3.67 26.98
N ALA A 38 12.11 2.43 26.58
CA ALA A 38 12.19 2.01 25.18
C ALA A 38 11.15 2.68 24.25
N SER A 39 10.08 3.28 24.79
CA SER A 39 9.08 3.99 23.99
C SER A 39 9.63 5.20 23.23
N ARG A 40 10.74 5.77 23.72
CA ARG A 40 11.36 6.98 23.17
C ARG A 40 12.44 6.68 22.14
N ALA A 41 13.17 5.58 22.32
CA ALA A 41 14.28 5.19 21.46
C ALA A 41 13.85 4.82 20.03
N MET A 42 14.76 5.04 19.08
CA MET A 42 14.56 4.73 17.66
C MET A 42 15.85 4.20 17.03
N THR A 43 15.73 3.33 16.05
CA THR A 43 16.88 2.92 15.25
C THR A 43 17.41 4.08 14.42
N LYS A 44 18.73 4.09 14.17
CA LYS A 44 19.35 4.92 13.13
C LYS A 44 19.81 4.01 11.97
N PRO A 45 19.65 4.43 10.70
CA PRO A 45 19.04 5.68 10.24
C PRO A 45 17.51 5.60 10.02
N MET A 46 16.89 4.43 10.24
CA MET A 46 15.51 4.18 9.81
C MET A 46 14.42 4.82 10.67
N GLY A 47 14.74 5.30 11.87
CA GLY A 47 13.76 5.94 12.77
C GLY A 47 12.70 4.97 13.32
N ARG A 48 12.97 3.66 13.32
CA ARG A 48 11.98 2.64 13.75
C ARG A 48 12.00 2.50 15.27
N SER A 49 10.84 2.60 15.91
CA SER A 49 10.69 2.28 17.34
C SER A 49 10.59 0.78 17.58
N LEU A 50 10.63 0.37 18.85
CA LEU A 50 10.43 -1.02 19.26
C LEU A 50 9.11 -1.61 18.71
N LEU A 51 8.02 -0.83 18.66
CA LEU A 51 6.74 -1.27 18.10
C LEU A 51 6.80 -1.49 16.58
N HIS A 52 7.56 -0.67 15.83
CA HIS A 52 7.78 -0.92 14.40
C HIS A 52 8.53 -2.25 14.21
N LEU A 53 9.60 -2.47 14.96
CA LEU A 53 10.38 -3.71 14.88
C LEU A 53 9.53 -4.92 15.24
N ALA A 54 8.68 -4.81 16.28
CA ALA A 54 7.78 -5.88 16.69
C ALA A 54 6.79 -6.25 15.57
N VAL A 55 6.24 -5.25 14.86
CA VAL A 55 5.34 -5.51 13.71
C VAL A 55 6.08 -6.16 12.54
N LEU A 56 7.26 -5.67 12.18
CA LEU A 56 8.08 -6.24 11.09
C LEU A 56 8.39 -7.72 11.37
N ASP A 57 8.79 -8.01 12.61
CA ASP A 57 9.17 -9.34 13.09
C ASP A 57 8.00 -10.20 13.56
N ASN A 58 6.77 -9.68 13.43
CA ASN A 58 5.53 -10.32 13.86
C ASN A 58 5.55 -10.83 15.33
N GLN A 59 6.10 -10.02 16.24
CA GLN A 59 6.19 -10.31 17.69
C GLN A 59 4.91 -9.90 18.41
N LEU A 60 3.88 -10.74 18.35
CA LEU A 60 2.54 -10.45 18.87
C LEU A 60 2.51 -10.11 20.36
N ASP A 61 3.30 -10.80 21.18
CA ASP A 61 3.37 -10.54 22.62
C ASP A 61 3.83 -9.10 22.90
N ILE A 62 4.81 -8.62 22.15
CA ILE A 62 5.35 -7.26 22.28
C ILE A 62 4.35 -6.24 21.75
N ILE A 63 3.70 -6.53 20.62
CA ILE A 63 2.64 -5.66 20.07
C ILE A 63 1.50 -5.52 21.10
N ALA A 64 1.09 -6.62 21.74
CA ALA A 64 0.04 -6.63 22.74
C ALA A 64 0.39 -5.81 23.99
N LEU A 65 1.66 -5.78 24.39
CA LEU A 65 2.14 -4.94 25.50
C LEU A 65 2.03 -3.44 25.18
N PHE A 66 2.37 -3.04 23.94
CA PHE A 66 2.42 -1.63 23.54
C PHE A 66 1.13 -1.10 22.89
N LYS A 67 0.10 -1.93 22.69
CA LYS A 67 -1.14 -1.54 22.00
C LYS A 67 -1.91 -0.36 22.62
N LYS A 68 -1.61 -0.01 23.87
CA LYS A 68 -2.22 1.12 24.59
C LYS A 68 -1.35 2.38 24.61
N ASP A 69 -0.11 2.31 24.14
CA ASP A 69 0.78 3.47 24.09
C ASP A 69 0.41 4.36 22.88
N PRO A 70 -0.18 5.54 23.10
CA PRO A 70 -0.63 6.39 22.00
C PRO A 70 0.55 6.97 21.20
N VAL A 71 1.71 7.19 21.84
CA VAL A 71 2.89 7.77 21.20
C VAL A 71 3.50 6.77 20.23
N LEU A 72 3.67 5.53 20.65
CA LEU A 72 4.24 4.48 19.79
C LEU A 72 3.34 4.12 18.63
N LYS A 73 2.01 4.18 18.80
CA LYS A 73 1.04 3.87 17.73
C LYS A 73 1.04 4.88 16.60
N VAL A 74 1.18 6.17 16.90
CA VAL A 74 1.14 7.24 15.89
C VAL A 74 2.51 7.63 15.37
N ARG A 75 3.59 7.14 16.01
CA ARG A 75 4.97 7.38 15.57
C ARG A 75 5.16 6.84 14.16
N ARG A 76 5.90 7.60 13.35
CA ARG A 76 6.23 7.25 11.97
C ARG A 76 7.74 7.07 11.82
N ASP A 77 8.14 6.10 11.00
CA ASP A 77 9.54 5.88 10.63
C ASP A 77 10.01 6.90 9.56
N VAL A 78 11.25 6.74 9.07
CA VAL A 78 11.83 7.66 8.06
C VAL A 78 11.05 7.69 6.73
N PHE A 79 10.28 6.63 6.44
CA PHE A 79 9.43 6.57 5.26
C PHE A 79 8.03 7.16 5.49
N GLY A 80 7.73 7.57 6.73
CA GLY A 80 6.44 8.10 7.12
C GLY A 80 5.43 7.01 7.52
N LEU A 81 5.87 5.76 7.74
CA LEU A 81 4.97 4.64 8.07
C LEU A 81 4.84 4.45 9.58
N SER A 82 3.61 4.26 10.05
CA SER A 82 3.33 3.85 11.43
C SER A 82 3.39 2.32 11.59
N PRO A 83 3.36 1.79 12.83
CA PRO A 83 3.25 0.35 13.04
C PRO A 83 1.98 -0.26 12.44
N MET A 84 0.87 0.48 12.41
CA MET A 84 -0.36 0.01 11.75
C MET A 84 -0.17 -0.07 10.23
N ASP A 85 0.46 0.94 9.63
CA ASP A 85 0.74 0.96 8.19
C ASP A 85 1.61 -0.26 7.80
N LEU A 86 2.66 -0.56 8.60
CA LEU A 86 3.50 -1.75 8.39
C LEU A 86 2.72 -3.06 8.55
N ALA A 87 1.83 -3.15 9.55
CA ALA A 87 1.01 -4.34 9.77
C ALA A 87 0.08 -4.61 8.59
N GLN A 88 -0.51 -3.56 8.03
CA GLN A 88 -1.35 -3.62 6.83
C GLN A 88 -0.55 -4.01 5.60
N LEU A 89 0.58 -3.34 5.34
CA LEU A 89 1.45 -3.59 4.19
C LEU A 89 2.11 -4.97 4.22
N LEU A 90 2.17 -5.65 5.38
CA LEU A 90 2.68 -7.02 5.53
C LEU A 90 1.58 -8.04 5.89
N HIS A 91 0.31 -7.65 5.81
CA HIS A 91 -0.85 -8.50 6.07
C HIS A 91 -0.82 -9.25 7.41
N ARG A 92 -0.37 -8.57 8.48
CA ARG A 92 -0.28 -9.10 9.84
C ARG A 92 -1.63 -8.97 10.56
N LYS A 93 -2.59 -9.86 10.25
CA LYS A 93 -3.98 -9.78 10.76
C LYS A 93 -4.08 -9.60 12.27
N GLU A 94 -3.37 -10.41 13.05
CA GLU A 94 -3.40 -10.35 14.52
C GLU A 94 -2.75 -9.06 15.06
N ALA A 95 -1.67 -8.59 14.43
CA ALA A 95 -1.06 -7.31 14.77
C ALA A 95 -2.03 -6.14 14.49
N MET A 96 -2.72 -6.16 13.33
CA MET A 96 -3.73 -5.15 13.00
C MET A 96 -4.86 -5.15 14.03
N GLN A 97 -5.35 -6.31 14.47
CA GLN A 97 -6.38 -6.41 15.51
C GLN A 97 -5.92 -5.81 16.85
N HIS A 98 -4.65 -6.00 17.23
CA HIS A 98 -4.11 -5.37 18.43
C HIS A 98 -3.96 -3.85 18.28
N LEU A 99 -3.60 -3.36 17.09
CA LEU A 99 -3.31 -1.95 16.84
C LEU A 99 -4.55 -1.13 16.50
N ALA A 100 -5.62 -1.74 15.99
CA ALA A 100 -6.82 -1.04 15.53
C ALA A 100 -7.47 -0.23 16.66
N SER A 101 -8.00 0.94 16.30
CA SER A 101 -8.87 1.73 17.17
C SER A 101 -10.34 1.37 16.86
N LEU A 102 -11.23 1.56 17.84
CA LEU A 102 -12.67 1.32 17.67
C LEU A 102 -13.33 2.17 16.56
N LYS A 103 -12.63 3.18 16.02
CA LYS A 103 -13.11 4.09 14.97
C LYS A 103 -12.66 3.70 13.56
N ASP A 104 -11.82 2.69 13.42
CA ASP A 104 -11.34 2.21 12.12
C ASP A 104 -12.42 1.29 11.50
N CYS A 105 -13.59 1.86 11.21
CA CYS A 105 -14.67 1.18 10.52
C CYS A 105 -14.32 1.09 9.04
N PHE A 106 -14.02 -0.12 8.56
CA PHE A 106 -13.84 -0.41 7.15
C PHE A 106 -15.17 -0.26 6.39
N SER A 107 -15.08 0.11 5.11
CA SER A 107 -16.20 0.05 4.17
C SER A 107 -16.84 -1.34 4.14
N MET A 108 -18.15 -1.39 3.87
CA MET A 108 -18.85 -2.67 3.73
C MET A 108 -18.29 -3.42 2.54
N GLU A 109 -17.89 -4.68 2.76
CA GLU A 109 -17.47 -5.57 1.70
C GLU A 109 -18.65 -5.82 0.75
N PRO A 110 -18.51 -5.51 -0.55
CA PRO A 110 -19.51 -5.91 -1.53
C PRO A 110 -19.70 -7.42 -1.51
N GLY A 111 -20.94 -7.88 -1.64
CA GLY A 111 -21.24 -9.30 -1.77
C GLY A 111 -20.49 -9.90 -2.97
N LEU A 112 -19.78 -11.00 -2.74
CA LEU A 112 -19.19 -11.78 -3.82
C LEU A 112 -20.26 -12.68 -4.44
N PRO A 113 -20.23 -12.89 -5.77
CA PRO A 113 -21.14 -13.84 -6.42
C PRO A 113 -20.94 -15.28 -5.92
N ASP A 114 -22.01 -16.08 -5.98
CA ASP A 114 -21.97 -17.48 -5.59
C ASP A 114 -20.91 -18.27 -6.36
N GLY A 115 -20.18 -19.13 -5.65
CA GLY A 115 -19.12 -19.98 -6.22
C GLY A 115 -17.80 -19.25 -6.51
N VAL A 116 -17.68 -17.95 -6.22
CA VAL A 116 -16.42 -17.22 -6.34
C VAL A 116 -15.60 -17.37 -5.05
N GLU A 117 -14.54 -18.16 -5.11
CA GLU A 117 -13.55 -18.27 -4.03
C GLU A 117 -12.53 -17.13 -4.13
N LEU A 118 -12.70 -16.09 -3.31
CA LEU A 118 -11.79 -14.95 -3.21
C LEU A 118 -11.62 -14.54 -1.75
N GLU A 119 -10.38 -14.45 -1.27
CA GLU A 119 -10.10 -13.81 0.02
C GLU A 119 -10.20 -12.28 -0.14
N TYR A 120 -11.19 -11.67 0.49
CA TYR A 120 -11.37 -10.22 0.41
C TYR A 120 -10.18 -9.49 1.06
N LEU A 121 -9.63 -8.50 0.35
CA LEU A 121 -8.55 -7.64 0.83
C LEU A 121 -8.97 -6.17 0.74
N PRO A 122 -9.13 -5.46 1.88
CA PRO A 122 -9.44 -4.02 1.87
C PRO A 122 -8.25 -3.16 1.41
N ALA A 123 -7.03 -3.72 1.39
CA ALA A 123 -5.82 -3.05 0.94
C ALA A 123 -4.80 -4.07 0.38
N PRO A 124 -3.88 -3.65 -0.52
CA PRO A 124 -2.83 -4.52 -0.99
C PRO A 124 -1.76 -4.73 0.10
N TYR A 125 -1.02 -5.83 -0.03
CA TYR A 125 0.09 -6.13 0.89
C TYR A 125 1.27 -6.73 0.13
N PHE A 126 2.46 -6.59 0.66
CA PHE A 126 3.69 -7.17 0.12
C PHE A 126 3.86 -8.61 0.56
N GLU A 127 4.22 -9.49 -0.39
CA GLU A 127 4.53 -10.89 -0.09
C GLU A 127 5.66 -11.03 0.94
N THR A 128 6.67 -10.16 0.86
CA THR A 128 7.84 -10.21 1.74
C THR A 128 8.17 -8.82 2.28
N GLN A 129 8.78 -8.79 3.48
CA GLN A 129 9.35 -7.57 4.05
C GLN A 129 10.45 -6.99 3.16
N GLU A 130 11.26 -7.85 2.51
CA GLU A 130 12.26 -7.41 1.54
C GLU A 130 11.62 -6.66 0.37
N GLY A 131 10.52 -7.18 -0.19
CA GLY A 131 9.78 -6.51 -1.26
C GLY A 131 9.25 -5.14 -0.85
N LEU A 132 8.69 -5.03 0.35
CA LEU A 132 8.27 -3.74 0.93
C LEU A 132 9.46 -2.77 1.04
N GLU A 133 10.56 -3.19 1.66
CA GLU A 133 11.73 -2.32 1.84
C GLU A 133 12.30 -1.86 0.50
N GLN A 134 12.37 -2.74 -0.50
CA GLN A 134 12.82 -2.36 -1.84
C GLN A 134 11.94 -1.28 -2.47
N VAL A 135 10.61 -1.39 -2.35
CA VAL A 135 9.71 -0.33 -2.80
C VAL A 135 9.94 0.96 -2.04
N LEU A 136 10.02 0.92 -0.71
CA LEU A 136 10.24 2.13 0.11
C LEU A 136 11.52 2.86 -0.28
N TYR A 137 12.62 2.14 -0.47
CA TYR A 137 13.89 2.74 -0.92
C TYR A 137 13.82 3.26 -2.36
N ALA A 138 13.22 2.51 -3.27
CA ALA A 138 13.07 2.93 -4.67
C ALA A 138 12.25 4.23 -4.75
N VAL A 139 11.11 4.27 -4.05
CA VAL A 139 10.19 5.40 -4.01
C VAL A 139 10.81 6.61 -3.31
N ALA A 140 11.49 6.43 -2.17
CA ALA A 140 12.21 7.51 -1.51
C ALA A 140 13.30 8.11 -2.40
N LYS A 141 14.02 7.27 -3.16
CA LYS A 141 15.04 7.71 -4.11
C LYS A 141 14.42 8.52 -5.26
N VAL A 142 13.41 8.00 -5.95
CA VAL A 142 12.79 8.71 -7.08
C VAL A 142 12.08 9.98 -6.63
N LYS A 143 11.56 10.02 -5.39
CA LYS A 143 11.05 11.24 -4.77
C LYS A 143 12.15 12.28 -4.55
N ALA A 144 13.32 11.87 -4.04
CA ALA A 144 14.46 12.76 -3.86
C ALA A 144 15.05 13.27 -5.19
N GLU A 145 14.86 12.52 -6.28
CA GLU A 145 15.22 12.91 -7.64
C GLU A 145 14.11 13.69 -8.37
N ASP A 146 12.99 14.00 -7.70
CA ASP A 146 11.82 14.72 -8.25
C ASP A 146 11.21 14.07 -9.51
N LYS A 147 11.18 12.73 -9.53
CA LYS A 147 10.67 11.93 -10.67
C LYS A 147 9.22 11.46 -10.50
N ILE A 148 8.61 11.73 -9.35
CA ILE A 148 7.21 11.39 -9.10
C ILE A 148 6.36 12.57 -9.60
N PRO A 149 5.45 12.37 -10.57
CA PRO A 149 4.63 13.47 -11.07
C PRO A 149 3.80 14.12 -9.96
N GLU A 150 3.75 15.45 -9.92
CA GLU A 150 3.05 16.23 -8.89
C GLU A 150 1.57 15.84 -8.77
N GLU A 151 0.94 15.52 -9.89
CA GLU A 151 -0.45 15.07 -9.97
C GLU A 151 -0.68 13.81 -9.14
N THR A 152 0.26 12.87 -9.18
CA THR A 152 0.15 11.59 -8.44
C THR A 152 0.34 11.79 -6.95
N ILE A 153 1.11 12.81 -6.54
CA ILE A 153 1.27 13.22 -5.15
C ILE A 153 -0.01 13.91 -4.68
N TRP A 154 -0.54 14.85 -5.46
CA TRP A 154 -1.76 15.58 -5.15
C TRP A 154 -2.96 14.64 -5.01
N LEU A 155 -3.12 13.66 -5.92
CA LEU A 155 -4.19 12.67 -5.83
C LEU A 155 -4.09 11.80 -4.57
N GLY A 156 -2.87 11.46 -4.13
CA GLY A 156 -2.66 10.74 -2.88
C GLY A 156 -3.08 11.55 -1.65
N VAL A 157 -2.86 12.87 -1.66
CA VAL A 157 -3.34 13.77 -0.60
C VAL A 157 -4.86 13.96 -0.69
N TYR A 158 -5.38 14.16 -1.89
CA TYR A 158 -6.80 14.41 -2.14
C TYR A 158 -7.68 13.23 -1.72
N PHE A 159 -7.25 12.00 -1.99
CA PHE A 159 -7.95 10.76 -1.62
C PHE A 159 -7.40 10.09 -0.35
N ASP A 160 -6.72 10.82 0.54
CA ASP A 160 -6.09 10.24 1.74
C ASP A 160 -7.10 9.46 2.59
N ARG A 161 -8.31 10.01 2.75
CA ARG A 161 -9.38 9.39 3.54
C ARG A 161 -9.86 8.09 2.89
N GLU A 162 -10.12 8.09 1.59
CA GLU A 162 -10.65 6.95 0.86
C GLU A 162 -9.61 5.82 0.76
N ILE A 163 -8.33 6.17 0.52
CA ILE A 163 -7.22 5.21 0.54
C ILE A 163 -7.04 4.59 1.94
N GLN A 164 -7.21 5.38 2.99
CA GLN A 164 -7.08 4.91 4.37
C GLN A 164 -8.25 4.02 4.82
N THR A 165 -9.48 4.39 4.45
CA THR A 165 -10.71 3.74 4.93
C THR A 165 -11.24 2.64 4.00
N GLY A 166 -10.76 2.62 2.75
CA GLY A 166 -11.32 1.81 1.67
C GLY A 166 -12.71 2.29 1.23
N ALA A 167 -13.14 3.50 1.63
CA ALA A 167 -14.46 4.01 1.31
C ALA A 167 -14.65 4.11 -0.20
N HIS A 168 -15.72 3.48 -0.70
CA HIS A 168 -16.09 3.47 -2.10
C HIS A 168 -17.59 3.73 -2.28
N PRO A 169 -18.04 4.17 -3.47
CA PRO A 169 -19.46 4.26 -3.80
C PRO A 169 -20.17 2.89 -3.64
N PRO A 170 -21.49 2.86 -3.42
CA PRO A 170 -22.26 1.62 -3.47
C PRO A 170 -22.14 0.96 -4.85
N ILE A 171 -21.68 -0.29 -4.87
CA ILE A 171 -21.44 -1.07 -6.08
C ILE A 171 -21.97 -2.49 -5.92
N LEU A 172 -22.31 -3.09 -7.06
CA LEU A 172 -22.78 -4.47 -7.16
C LEU A 172 -21.84 -5.26 -8.08
N ILE A 173 -21.50 -6.49 -7.69
CA ILE A 173 -20.84 -7.44 -8.59
C ILE A 173 -21.93 -8.36 -9.14
N ASP A 174 -22.11 -8.39 -10.46
CA ASP A 174 -23.13 -9.20 -11.12
C ASP A 174 -22.67 -9.74 -12.47
N GLN A 175 -23.38 -10.71 -13.02
CA GLN A 175 -23.13 -11.25 -14.35
C GLN A 175 -23.36 -10.18 -15.42
N VAL A 176 -22.42 -10.03 -16.34
CA VAL A 176 -22.57 -9.07 -17.45
C VAL A 176 -23.67 -9.52 -18.41
N HIS A 177 -23.74 -10.84 -18.68
CA HIS A 177 -24.74 -11.49 -19.51
C HIS A 177 -24.97 -12.93 -19.00
N GLN A 178 -26.05 -13.60 -19.43
CA GLN A 178 -26.49 -14.92 -18.92
C GLN A 178 -25.42 -16.05 -18.98
N ASN A 179 -24.43 -15.94 -19.87
CA ASN A 179 -23.29 -16.87 -19.99
C ASN A 179 -21.93 -16.14 -19.89
N GLY A 180 -21.94 -14.90 -19.40
CA GLY A 180 -20.77 -14.03 -19.32
C GLY A 180 -20.02 -14.17 -18.01
N GLY A 181 -18.83 -13.54 -17.96
CA GLY A 181 -18.14 -13.31 -16.69
C GLY A 181 -18.87 -12.26 -15.84
N TYR A 182 -18.27 -11.96 -14.69
CA TYR A 182 -18.77 -10.93 -13.77
C TYR A 182 -18.30 -9.53 -14.18
N GLY A 183 -19.04 -8.52 -13.74
CA GLY A 183 -18.70 -7.10 -13.86
C GLY A 183 -19.05 -6.36 -12.58
N VAL A 184 -18.58 -5.11 -12.48
CA VAL A 184 -18.96 -4.20 -11.40
C VAL A 184 -19.93 -3.17 -11.93
N PHE A 185 -21.01 -2.92 -11.21
CA PHE A 185 -22.07 -1.98 -11.56
C PHE A 185 -22.26 -0.95 -10.45
N ALA A 186 -22.57 0.29 -10.82
CA ALA A 186 -22.89 1.33 -9.86
C ALA A 186 -24.31 1.11 -9.29
N GLU A 187 -24.48 0.98 -7.97
CA GLU A 187 -25.84 0.89 -7.40
C GLU A 187 -26.51 2.27 -7.31
N LYS A 188 -25.70 3.32 -7.29
CA LYS A 188 -26.13 4.71 -7.28
C LYS A 188 -25.28 5.50 -8.24
N LYS A 189 -25.78 6.66 -8.65
CA LYS A 189 -25.05 7.63 -9.46
C LYS A 189 -23.68 7.96 -8.84
N ILE A 190 -22.61 7.88 -9.62
CA ILE A 190 -21.24 8.23 -9.24
C ILE A 190 -20.85 9.50 -10.00
N SER A 191 -20.47 10.54 -9.26
CA SER A 191 -20.02 11.81 -9.87
C SER A 191 -18.66 11.65 -10.54
N PRO A 192 -18.29 12.49 -11.53
CA PRO A 192 -16.93 12.53 -12.06
C PRO A 192 -15.88 12.76 -10.96
N CYS A 193 -14.65 12.30 -11.20
CA CYS A 193 -13.49 12.50 -10.32
C CYS A 193 -13.71 12.00 -8.88
N THR A 194 -14.51 10.94 -8.73
CA THR A 194 -14.80 10.25 -7.46
C THR A 194 -13.87 9.05 -7.31
N PHE A 195 -13.30 8.83 -6.12
CA PHE A 195 -12.61 7.58 -5.80
C PHE A 195 -13.58 6.42 -5.91
N VAL A 196 -13.25 5.43 -6.73
CA VAL A 196 -14.09 4.25 -6.95
C VAL A 196 -13.61 3.09 -6.10
N GLY A 197 -12.31 2.89 -5.93
CA GLY A 197 -11.75 1.78 -5.17
C GLY A 197 -10.27 1.59 -5.45
N GLU A 198 -9.55 0.95 -4.55
CA GLU A 198 -8.17 0.55 -4.80
C GLU A 198 -8.12 -0.85 -5.43
N TYR A 199 -7.23 -1.05 -6.40
CA TYR A 199 -6.87 -2.39 -6.88
C TYR A 199 -6.02 -3.11 -5.85
N THR A 200 -6.61 -4.08 -5.15
CA THR A 200 -5.95 -4.81 -4.06
C THR A 200 -5.51 -6.21 -4.49
N GLY A 201 -4.54 -6.75 -3.77
CA GLY A 201 -3.96 -8.05 -4.03
C GLY A 201 -2.61 -8.20 -3.35
N GLN A 202 -1.93 -9.29 -3.63
CA GLN A 202 -0.58 -9.53 -3.14
C GLN A 202 0.44 -8.85 -4.07
N ILE A 203 1.27 -7.97 -3.55
CA ILE A 203 2.35 -7.32 -4.29
C ILE A 203 3.54 -8.29 -4.36
N LEU A 204 3.84 -8.71 -5.58
CA LEU A 204 4.89 -9.63 -5.93
C LEU A 204 6.06 -8.91 -6.58
N GLN A 205 7.27 -9.33 -6.24
CA GLN A 205 8.51 -8.84 -6.83
C GLN A 205 8.95 -9.74 -7.99
N HIS A 206 9.25 -9.14 -9.15
CA HIS A 206 9.69 -9.91 -10.33
C HIS A 206 11.21 -9.94 -10.53
N SER A 207 11.99 -9.16 -9.76
CA SER A 207 13.45 -9.07 -9.90
C SER A 207 14.19 -9.53 -8.65
N LYS A 208 14.88 -10.68 -8.68
CA LYS A 208 15.69 -11.21 -7.56
C LYS A 208 17.08 -10.53 -7.42
N LYS A 209 17.18 -9.19 -7.47
CA LYS A 209 18.43 -8.54 -7.05
C LYS A 209 18.33 -8.28 -5.54
N PRO A 210 18.99 -9.07 -4.67
CA PRO A 210 18.87 -8.90 -3.24
C PRO A 210 19.31 -7.50 -2.80
N ILE A 211 18.70 -6.96 -1.74
CA ILE A 211 19.01 -5.62 -1.15
C ILE A 211 20.51 -5.43 -0.91
N THR A 212 21.25 -6.51 -0.66
CA THR A 212 22.72 -6.49 -0.49
C THR A 212 23.47 -5.88 -1.67
N HIS A 213 22.92 -5.93 -2.89
CA HIS A 213 23.49 -5.27 -4.08
C HIS A 213 23.21 -3.77 -4.15
N ILE A 214 22.19 -3.25 -3.46
CA ILE A 214 21.93 -1.79 -3.37
C ILE A 214 22.97 -1.15 -2.43
N ARG A 215 23.34 -1.83 -1.34
CA ARG A 215 24.40 -1.38 -0.42
C ARG A 215 25.81 -1.42 -1.04
N LYS A 216 26.08 -2.33 -1.98
CA LYS A 216 27.41 -2.53 -2.60
C LYS A 216 27.63 -1.80 -3.93
N LYS A 217 26.62 -1.09 -4.49
CA LYS A 217 26.70 -0.47 -5.82
C LYS A 217 27.55 0.81 -5.91
N LEU A 218 28.54 0.95 -5.03
CA LEU A 218 29.63 1.91 -5.21
C LEU A 218 30.83 1.26 -5.94
N GLU A 219 30.95 -0.07 -6.05
CA GLU A 219 32.07 -0.73 -6.75
C GLU A 219 31.62 -1.99 -7.52
N ALA A 220 32.16 -2.17 -8.73
CA ALA A 220 31.74 -3.02 -9.89
C ALA A 220 31.64 -4.57 -9.67
N PRO A 221 31.28 -5.44 -10.67
CA PRO A 221 31.03 -5.26 -12.12
C PRO A 221 29.70 -5.84 -12.70
N LYS A 222 29.55 -5.69 -14.02
CA LYS A 222 28.37 -5.90 -14.89
C LYS A 222 28.06 -7.38 -15.17
N PHE A 223 26.77 -7.64 -15.40
CA PHE A 223 26.05 -8.86 -15.83
C PHE A 223 25.46 -9.78 -14.74
N PRO A 224 24.11 -9.91 -14.65
CA PRO A 224 23.46 -10.99 -13.92
C PRO A 224 23.27 -12.25 -14.80
N PRO A 225 23.22 -13.46 -14.18
CA PRO A 225 22.94 -14.70 -14.89
C PRO A 225 21.47 -14.79 -15.36
N PRO A 226 21.14 -15.68 -16.32
CA PRO A 226 19.79 -15.84 -16.84
C PRO A 226 18.85 -16.40 -15.77
N CYS A 227 17.68 -15.80 -15.59
CA CYS A 227 16.62 -16.37 -14.75
C CYS A 227 15.96 -17.55 -15.48
N GLU A 228 15.79 -18.66 -14.77
CA GLU A 228 14.98 -19.80 -15.21
C GLU A 228 13.56 -19.35 -15.54
N LYS A 229 13.07 -19.72 -16.73
CA LYS A 229 11.72 -19.45 -17.19
C LYS A 229 10.73 -20.30 -16.39
N GLY A 230 10.29 -19.81 -15.24
CA GLY A 230 9.07 -20.29 -14.61
C GLY A 230 7.89 -20.06 -15.56
N GLU A 231 6.98 -21.04 -15.64
CA GLU A 231 5.79 -21.01 -16.46
C GLU A 231 5.06 -19.67 -16.33
N ARG A 232 4.88 -18.98 -17.46
CA ARG A 232 4.07 -17.76 -17.52
C ARG A 232 2.63 -18.20 -17.30
N ARG A 233 2.19 -18.24 -16.03
CA ARG A 233 0.76 -18.29 -15.71
C ARG A 233 0.12 -17.10 -16.43
N ASP A 234 -0.89 -17.35 -17.26
CA ASP A 234 -1.73 -16.29 -17.82
C ASP A 234 -2.46 -15.63 -16.64
N LYS A 235 -1.88 -14.57 -16.09
CA LYS A 235 -2.38 -13.93 -14.88
C LYS A 235 -3.41 -12.87 -15.23
N ASN A 236 -4.64 -13.30 -15.51
CA ASN A 236 -5.77 -12.42 -15.85
C ASN A 236 -6.08 -11.34 -14.79
N TYR A 237 -5.60 -11.51 -13.55
CA TYR A 237 -5.80 -10.60 -12.43
C TYR A 237 -4.49 -9.99 -11.92
N CYS A 238 -3.50 -9.79 -12.80
CA CYS A 238 -2.26 -9.13 -12.44
C CYS A 238 -2.16 -7.73 -13.02
N LEU A 239 -1.89 -6.79 -12.12
CA LEU A 239 -1.66 -5.39 -12.44
C LEU A 239 -0.20 -5.04 -12.23
N ARG A 240 0.41 -4.27 -13.13
CA ARG A 240 1.72 -3.65 -12.86
C ARG A 240 1.61 -2.72 -11.65
N TYR A 241 2.52 -2.87 -10.70
CA TYR A 241 2.63 -1.99 -9.54
C TYR A 241 3.70 -0.92 -9.82
N THR A 242 3.27 0.32 -10.01
CA THR A 242 4.14 1.44 -10.37
C THR A 242 4.93 1.94 -9.18
N VAL A 243 6.25 2.01 -9.31
CA VAL A 243 7.17 2.54 -8.28
C VAL A 243 8.02 3.71 -8.81
N TRP A 244 7.74 4.19 -10.02
CA TRP A 244 8.47 5.24 -10.76
C TRP A 244 9.99 5.03 -10.91
N ASP A 245 10.49 3.85 -10.56
CA ASP A 245 11.86 3.40 -10.82
C ASP A 245 11.86 2.32 -11.91
N GLU A 246 12.47 2.61 -13.05
CA GLU A 246 12.56 1.71 -14.20
C GLU A 246 13.29 0.40 -13.90
N LYS A 247 14.12 0.37 -12.85
CA LYS A 247 14.92 -0.80 -12.46
C LYS A 247 14.15 -1.78 -11.58
N SER A 248 13.00 -1.37 -11.08
CA SER A 248 12.19 -2.08 -10.12
C SER A 248 10.91 -2.58 -10.79
N SER A 249 10.60 -3.86 -10.65
CA SER A 249 9.43 -4.48 -11.29
C SER A 249 8.61 -5.25 -10.27
N PHE A 250 7.39 -4.77 -10.05
CA PHE A 250 6.43 -5.31 -9.12
C PHE A 250 5.07 -5.48 -9.81
N SER A 251 4.24 -6.39 -9.29
CA SER A 251 2.85 -6.53 -9.70
C SER A 251 1.94 -6.75 -8.51
N ILE A 252 0.71 -6.28 -8.56
CA ILE A 252 -0.36 -6.74 -7.68
C ILE A 252 -1.00 -7.97 -8.33
N ASP A 253 -1.01 -9.09 -7.61
CA ASP A 253 -1.68 -10.33 -7.99
C ASP A 253 -3.00 -10.46 -7.21
N ALA A 254 -4.11 -10.26 -7.91
CA ALA A 254 -5.46 -10.33 -7.36
C ALA A 254 -6.14 -11.68 -7.65
N THR A 255 -5.39 -12.73 -8.03
CA THR A 255 -5.98 -14.00 -8.48
C THR A 255 -6.82 -14.66 -7.39
N THR A 256 -6.26 -14.84 -6.19
CA THR A 256 -6.92 -15.52 -5.06
C THR A 256 -7.26 -14.59 -3.91
N LYS A 257 -6.66 -13.40 -3.87
CA LYS A 257 -6.88 -12.41 -2.81
C LYS A 257 -6.99 -11.02 -3.41
N GLY A 258 -8.02 -10.27 -3.08
CA GLY A 258 -8.27 -8.95 -3.67
C GLY A 258 -9.65 -8.43 -3.27
N ASN A 259 -10.14 -7.38 -3.92
CA ASN A 259 -11.48 -6.85 -3.68
C ASN A 259 -12.29 -6.79 -4.98
N PHE A 260 -13.45 -6.14 -4.94
CA PHE A 260 -14.35 -5.99 -6.08
C PHE A 260 -13.70 -5.38 -7.33
N THR A 261 -12.64 -4.57 -7.19
CA THR A 261 -12.04 -3.87 -8.34
C THR A 261 -11.40 -4.83 -9.35
N ARG A 262 -11.08 -6.07 -8.96
CA ARG A 262 -10.59 -7.12 -9.87
C ARG A 262 -11.64 -7.56 -10.90
N PHE A 263 -12.93 -7.26 -10.66
CA PHE A 263 -14.04 -7.56 -11.55
C PHE A 263 -14.42 -6.37 -12.45
N ILE A 264 -13.73 -5.23 -12.34
CA ILE A 264 -13.92 -4.12 -13.28
C ILE A 264 -13.34 -4.57 -14.62
N ASN A 265 -14.17 -4.60 -15.65
CA ASN A 265 -13.79 -5.12 -16.95
C ASN A 265 -13.07 -4.07 -17.80
N HIS A 266 -12.35 -4.56 -18.81
CA HIS A 266 -11.85 -3.68 -19.87
C HIS A 266 -13.02 -3.14 -20.71
N SER A 267 -12.97 -1.88 -21.09
CA SER A 267 -13.96 -1.21 -21.95
C SER A 267 -13.26 -0.31 -22.97
N GLU A 268 -13.79 -0.30 -24.20
CA GLU A 268 -13.41 0.68 -25.24
C GLU A 268 -13.96 2.08 -24.95
N ARG A 269 -14.96 2.17 -24.06
CA ARG A 269 -15.60 3.42 -23.62
C ARG A 269 -15.50 3.51 -22.10
N PRO A 270 -14.28 3.69 -21.55
CA PRO A 270 -14.08 3.64 -20.11
C PRO A 270 -14.82 4.78 -19.40
N ASN A 271 -15.33 4.47 -18.21
CA ASN A 271 -15.96 5.43 -17.31
C ASN A 271 -15.21 5.54 -15.97
N VAL A 272 -14.23 4.64 -15.72
CA VAL A 272 -13.30 4.72 -14.61
C VAL A 272 -11.85 4.63 -15.09
N GLY A 273 -10.93 5.14 -14.29
CA GLY A 273 -9.51 5.12 -14.60
C GLY A 273 -8.57 4.78 -13.47
N LEU A 274 -7.62 3.91 -13.79
CA LEU A 274 -6.60 3.39 -12.90
C LEU A 274 -5.42 4.35 -12.85
N GLN A 275 -5.09 4.84 -11.66
CA GLN A 275 -3.98 5.74 -11.43
C GLN A 275 -3.03 5.22 -10.35
N PRO A 276 -1.72 5.22 -10.62
CA PRO A 276 -0.75 5.14 -9.55
C PRO A 276 -0.70 6.48 -8.82
N VAL A 277 -0.88 6.46 -7.50
CA VAL A 277 -0.77 7.64 -6.65
C VAL A 277 0.30 7.45 -5.59
N TYR A 278 1.01 8.52 -5.25
CA TYR A 278 1.99 8.52 -4.18
C TYR A 278 1.27 8.80 -2.86
N TRP A 279 1.26 7.84 -1.93
CA TRP A 279 0.58 7.98 -0.65
C TRP A 279 1.52 7.58 0.50
N ARG A 280 1.95 8.57 1.29
CA ARG A 280 2.78 8.37 2.51
C ARG A 280 4.00 7.46 2.29
N GLY A 281 4.73 7.67 1.19
CA GLY A 281 5.93 6.89 0.87
C GLY A 281 5.68 5.59 0.09
N VAL A 282 4.42 5.21 -0.15
CA VAL A 282 4.05 3.96 -0.82
C VAL A 282 3.11 4.25 -2.01
N PRO A 283 3.34 3.65 -3.18
CA PRO A 283 2.41 3.73 -4.30
C PRO A 283 1.08 3.02 -4.00
N ARG A 284 -0.04 3.61 -4.43
CA ARG A 284 -1.38 2.99 -4.38
C ARG A 284 -1.98 2.99 -5.78
N MET A 285 -2.70 1.94 -6.16
CA MET A 285 -3.26 1.78 -7.50
C MET A 285 -4.77 1.97 -7.43
N ILE A 286 -5.26 3.16 -7.70
CA ILE A 286 -6.66 3.54 -7.42
C ILE A 286 -7.47 3.72 -8.70
N PHE A 287 -8.75 3.39 -8.66
CA PHE A 287 -9.72 3.74 -9.69
C PHE A 287 -10.43 5.05 -9.32
N ILE A 288 -10.58 5.92 -10.30
CA ILE A 288 -11.28 7.20 -10.20
C ILE A 288 -12.29 7.29 -11.35
N SER A 289 -13.52 7.76 -11.11
CA SER A 289 -14.49 7.98 -12.19
C SER A 289 -14.02 9.09 -13.13
N LEU A 290 -14.08 8.85 -14.43
CA LEU A 290 -13.66 9.81 -15.47
C LEU A 290 -14.77 10.77 -15.88
N LYS A 291 -16.01 10.34 -15.67
CA LYS A 291 -17.24 11.02 -16.01
C LYS A 291 -18.32 10.59 -15.02
N GLU A 292 -19.50 11.15 -15.20
CA GLU A 292 -20.69 10.71 -14.49
C GLU A 292 -21.03 9.27 -14.89
N ILE A 293 -21.38 8.44 -13.89
CA ILE A 293 -21.76 7.03 -14.06
C ILE A 293 -23.17 6.89 -13.49
N GLU A 294 -24.11 6.43 -14.29
CA GLU A 294 -25.50 6.29 -13.87
C GLU A 294 -25.72 5.03 -13.03
N ALA A 295 -26.79 5.01 -12.23
CA ALA A 295 -27.17 3.81 -11.48
C ALA A 295 -27.49 2.66 -12.46
N GLY A 296 -26.95 1.48 -12.19
CA GLY A 296 -27.00 0.30 -13.05
C GLY A 296 -25.97 0.28 -14.18
N GLU A 297 -25.18 1.35 -14.39
CA GLU A 297 -24.12 1.37 -15.40
C GLU A 297 -22.92 0.51 -14.96
N GLN A 298 -22.39 -0.29 -15.88
CA GLN A 298 -21.20 -1.09 -15.65
C GLN A 298 -19.94 -0.22 -15.62
N LEU A 299 -19.09 -0.43 -14.63
CA LEU A 299 -17.76 0.17 -14.54
C LEU A 299 -16.81 -0.55 -15.49
N GLY A 300 -16.07 0.24 -16.28
CA GLY A 300 -15.05 -0.28 -17.19
C GLY A 300 -13.86 0.65 -17.34
N PHE A 301 -12.66 0.06 -17.42
CA PHE A 301 -11.39 0.78 -17.58
C PHE A 301 -10.74 0.46 -18.94
N GLY A 302 -9.81 1.29 -19.40
CA GLY A 302 -9.16 1.11 -20.71
C GLY A 302 -7.66 1.40 -20.67
N VAL A 303 -6.93 0.95 -21.70
CA VAL A 303 -5.45 1.02 -21.79
C VAL A 303 -4.93 2.47 -21.93
N ALA A 304 -5.71 3.37 -22.51
CA ALA A 304 -5.29 4.73 -22.82
C ALA A 304 -5.75 5.70 -21.71
N GLN A 305 -4.96 5.83 -20.65
CA GLN A 305 -5.20 6.88 -19.66
C GLN A 305 -4.00 7.82 -19.60
N ARG A 306 -4.09 8.84 -20.47
CA ARG A 306 -3.42 10.13 -20.25
C ARG A 306 -4.06 10.80 -19.02
N SER A 307 -3.31 11.69 -18.40
CA SER A 307 -3.63 12.43 -17.16
C SER A 307 -5.14 12.60 -16.92
N ILE A 308 -5.63 12.15 -15.76
CA ILE A 308 -7.04 12.34 -15.32
C ILE A 308 -7.46 13.80 -15.44
N PHE A 309 -6.53 14.75 -15.27
CA PHE A 309 -6.81 16.18 -15.37
C PHE A 309 -7.28 16.60 -16.77
N GLU A 310 -6.82 15.96 -17.84
CA GLU A 310 -7.34 16.22 -19.19
C GLU A 310 -8.77 15.69 -19.35
N SER A 311 -9.09 14.56 -18.69
CA SER A 311 -10.42 13.94 -18.78
C SER A 311 -11.46 14.66 -17.89
N CYS A 312 -11.08 15.06 -16.68
CA CYS A 312 -11.95 15.76 -15.72
C CYS A 312 -12.14 17.26 -16.08
N SER A 313 -11.14 17.94 -16.65
CA SER A 313 -11.23 19.38 -16.98
C SER A 313 -12.18 19.71 -18.15
N VAL A 314 -12.46 18.74 -19.01
CA VAL A 314 -13.48 18.90 -20.07
C VAL A 314 -14.87 19.03 -19.45
N TYR A 315 -15.14 18.37 -18.33
CA TYR A 315 -16.45 18.40 -17.66
C TYR A 315 -16.62 19.59 -16.72
N THR A 316 -15.55 20.12 -16.12
CA THR A 316 -15.63 21.35 -15.31
C THR A 316 -15.85 22.62 -16.15
N ARG A 317 -15.57 22.60 -17.45
CA ARG A 317 -15.92 23.70 -18.36
C ARG A 317 -17.42 23.78 -18.69
N SER A 318 -18.21 22.77 -18.33
CA SER A 318 -19.67 22.77 -18.48
C SER A 318 -20.41 23.47 -17.34
N THR A 319 -19.72 23.87 -16.27
CA THR A 319 -20.30 24.69 -15.20
C THR A 319 -19.51 25.99 -15.11
N SER A 320 -20.09 27.04 -15.69
CA SER A 320 -19.64 28.41 -15.51
C SER A 320 -19.50 28.74 -14.02
N MET A 321 -18.31 29.14 -13.56
CA MET A 321 -18.14 30.31 -12.68
C MET A 321 -16.68 30.74 -12.53
N ALA A 322 -16.48 32.01 -12.88
CA ALA A 322 -15.53 33.00 -12.36
C ALA A 322 -14.10 32.59 -12.01
N ARG A 323 -13.17 33.09 -12.81
CA ARG A 323 -11.83 33.47 -12.34
C ARG A 323 -11.98 34.51 -11.22
N VAL A 324 -11.37 34.23 -10.07
CA VAL A 324 -10.78 35.24 -9.16
C VAL A 324 -9.41 34.72 -8.78
#